data_AF-A0A445E5N9-F1
#
_entry.id   AF-A0A445E5N9-F1
#
_cell.length_a   1.000
_cell.length_b   1.000
_cell.length_c   1.000
_cell.angle_alpha   90.00
_cell.angle_beta   90.00
_cell.angle_gamma   90.00
#
_symmetry.space_group_name_H-M   'P 1'
#
loop_
_entity.id
_entity.type
_entity.pdbx_description
1 polymer ?
#
loop_
_entity_poly.entity_id
_entity_poly.type
_entity_poly.pdbx_seq_one_letter_code
_entity_poly.pdbx_strand_id
1 'polypeptide(L)'
;MEVYFRVETIVKFTWTIENFYELVECRELHSETFFTGSYPWRIMITPKAANTGKGLSIYLDAVDIANAKTRSACFKLSLINEFCRKKTKTRTKNRHLFSSENVKFGYKSFISSDEFLSPNNGFLVDNTCTIVAEVFGYDDQNTDTNDDDEEHDDENTDTNDDDDEEEEEDDDSPKDTVLVDFKGLCRIEKEFVQLLEKVCSRRPNLVESHRKRNMSQKFNEWSFTTLGKVLQFLKTKKVKDMMNDDACKELQYLWEELEIVKFDDLSWLKEHVESALGMKNYMERGMKVKRLKGNVVALEGEVKSLKEKMIVAERDLEKARRELVKEEEGYVARDLNDELACEIL
;
A
#
# COMPACT_ATOMS: atom_id res chain seq x y z
N MET A 1 -1.94 -11.13 34.18
CA MET A 1 -1.58 -11.92 32.98
C MET A 1 -1.56 -10.91 31.85
N GLU A 2 -0.38 -10.37 31.55
CA GLU A 2 -0.21 -9.22 30.65
C GLU A 2 -0.33 -9.67 29.20
N VAL A 3 -1.28 -9.06 28.48
CA VAL A 3 -1.48 -9.29 27.05
C VAL A 3 -0.54 -8.35 26.29
N TYR A 4 0.54 -8.90 25.72
CA TYR A 4 1.47 -8.14 24.90
C TYR A 4 0.84 -7.83 23.53
N PHE A 5 0.51 -6.56 23.27
CA PHE A 5 0.24 -6.09 21.91
C PHE A 5 1.56 -6.11 21.10
N ARG A 6 1.62 -6.98 20.08
CA ARG A 6 2.82 -7.21 19.24
C ARG A 6 2.84 -6.29 18.02
N VAL A 7 4.03 -5.78 17.71
CA VAL A 7 4.35 -4.87 16.59
C VAL A 7 4.03 -5.51 15.24
N GLU A 8 3.24 -4.83 14.41
CA GLU A 8 3.06 -5.16 12.99
C GLU A 8 4.44 -5.14 12.30
N THR A 9 5.02 -6.32 12.08
CA THR A 9 6.30 -6.43 11.39
C THR A 9 6.00 -6.55 9.91
N ILE A 10 6.31 -5.51 9.14
CA ILE A 10 6.23 -5.54 7.68
C ILE A 10 7.55 -6.11 7.16
N VAL A 11 7.47 -7.26 6.51
CA VAL A 11 8.63 -7.82 5.79
C VAL A 11 8.39 -7.67 4.31
N LYS A 12 9.29 -6.94 3.66
CA LYS A 12 9.32 -6.78 2.22
C LYS A 12 10.38 -7.72 1.64
N PHE A 13 9.95 -8.58 0.72
CA PHE A 13 10.81 -9.51 0.00
C PHE A 13 10.66 -9.28 -1.50
N THR A 14 11.78 -9.22 -2.20
CA THR A 14 11.83 -8.99 -3.65
C THR A 14 12.39 -10.24 -4.32
N TRP A 15 11.68 -10.76 -5.30
CA TRP A 15 12.10 -11.87 -6.13
C TRP A 15 12.26 -11.41 -7.57
N THR A 16 13.48 -11.45 -8.07
CA THR A 16 13.80 -11.21 -9.47
C THR A 16 13.93 -12.55 -10.19
N ILE A 17 13.20 -12.69 -11.29
CA ILE A 17 13.15 -13.89 -12.11
C ILE A 17 13.82 -13.57 -13.42
N GLU A 18 15.06 -14.05 -13.58
CA GLU A 18 15.82 -13.95 -14.81
C GLU A 18 15.47 -15.10 -15.76
N ASN A 19 15.75 -14.90 -17.05
CA ASN A 19 15.51 -15.89 -18.09
C ASN A 19 14.06 -16.43 -18.12
N PHE A 20 13.08 -15.56 -17.88
CA PHE A 20 11.67 -15.94 -17.70
C PHE A 20 11.14 -16.86 -18.81
N TYR A 21 11.46 -16.60 -20.08
CA TYR A 21 11.01 -17.41 -21.22
C TYR A 21 11.42 -18.89 -21.12
N GLU A 22 12.54 -19.21 -20.48
CA GLU A 22 13.00 -20.60 -20.26
C GLU A 22 12.15 -21.31 -19.20
N LEU A 23 11.50 -20.54 -18.34
CA LEU A 23 10.74 -21.01 -17.18
C LEU A 23 9.23 -21.04 -17.45
N VAL A 24 8.76 -20.58 -18.61
CA VAL A 24 7.33 -20.47 -18.97
C VAL A 24 6.60 -21.82 -18.97
N GLU A 25 7.30 -22.91 -19.28
CA GLU A 25 6.73 -24.25 -19.31
C GLU A 25 6.70 -24.92 -17.92
N CYS A 26 7.29 -24.29 -16.89
CA CYS A 26 7.17 -24.76 -15.51
C CYS A 26 5.73 -24.57 -15.01
N ARG A 27 5.19 -25.61 -14.36
CA ARG A 27 3.83 -25.55 -13.78
C ARG A 27 3.72 -24.51 -12.68
N GLU A 28 4.72 -24.49 -11.81
CA GLU A 28 4.88 -23.49 -10.75
C GLU A 28 6.37 -23.25 -10.49
N LEU A 29 6.68 -22.04 -10.05
CA LEU A 29 8.02 -21.61 -9.65
C LEU A 29 7.91 -20.97 -8.27
N HIS A 30 8.96 -21.13 -7.48
CA HIS A 30 9.02 -20.65 -6.11
C HIS A 30 10.25 -19.77 -5.92
N SER A 31 10.08 -18.69 -5.16
CA SER A 31 11.22 -17.91 -4.67
C SER A 31 11.96 -18.66 -3.58
N GLU A 32 13.10 -18.10 -3.15
CA GLU A 32 13.69 -18.44 -1.86
C GLU A 32 12.70 -18.16 -0.72
N THR A 33 12.89 -18.87 0.40
CA THR A 33 12.07 -18.70 1.60
C THR A 33 12.52 -17.45 2.36
N PHE A 34 11.56 -16.61 2.73
CA PHE A 34 11.75 -15.45 3.59
C PHE A 34 10.85 -15.54 4.83
N PHE A 35 11.14 -14.76 5.86
CA PHE A 35 10.53 -14.97 7.17
C PHE A 35 9.85 -13.72 7.70
N THR A 36 8.63 -13.86 8.23
CA THR A 36 8.03 -12.86 9.13
C THR A 36 8.03 -13.41 10.54
N GLY A 37 8.92 -12.91 11.39
CA GLY A 37 9.19 -13.54 12.69
C GLY A 37 9.68 -14.98 12.51
N SER A 38 8.92 -15.94 13.06
CA SER A 38 9.24 -17.38 12.96
C SER A 38 8.52 -18.09 11.81
N TYR A 39 7.75 -17.36 11.00
CA TYR A 39 6.91 -17.91 9.97
C TYR A 39 7.59 -17.83 8.60
N PRO A 40 7.94 -18.98 7.97
CA PRO A 40 8.52 -19.00 6.63
C PRO A 40 7.46 -18.82 5.53
N TRP A 41 7.80 -18.03 4.53
CA TRP A 41 6.98 -17.67 3.38
C TRP A 41 7.79 -17.79 2.10
N ARG A 42 7.10 -17.99 0.98
CA ARG A 42 7.68 -17.88 -0.35
C ARG A 42 6.69 -17.26 -1.32
N ILE A 43 7.20 -16.64 -2.38
CA ILE A 43 6.38 -16.25 -3.53
C ILE A 43 6.29 -17.46 -4.44
N MET A 44 5.08 -17.81 -4.87
CA MET A 44 4.85 -18.82 -5.90
C MET A 44 4.20 -18.15 -7.11
N ILE A 45 4.72 -18.46 -8.30
CA ILE A 45 4.06 -18.09 -9.55
C ILE A 45 3.68 -19.31 -10.37
N THR A 46 2.62 -19.17 -11.15
CA THR A 46 2.34 -20.05 -12.28
C THR A 46 2.46 -19.21 -13.56
N PRO A 47 3.56 -19.36 -14.32
CA PRO A 47 3.80 -18.62 -15.57
C PRO A 47 2.68 -18.81 -16.61
N LYS A 48 2.05 -19.98 -16.58
CA LYS A 48 0.93 -20.37 -17.43
C LYS A 48 -0.19 -20.87 -16.52
N ALA A 49 -1.24 -20.07 -16.32
CA ALA A 49 -2.39 -20.51 -15.54
C ALA A 49 -2.98 -21.79 -16.17
N ALA A 50 -2.88 -22.90 -15.45
CA ALA A 50 -3.35 -24.20 -15.89
C ALA A 50 -4.81 -24.09 -16.35
N ASN A 51 -5.04 -24.45 -17.62
CA ASN A 51 -6.33 -24.69 -18.27
C ASN A 51 -7.06 -23.51 -18.93
N THR A 52 -6.54 -22.27 -18.90
CA THR A 52 -7.17 -21.14 -19.64
C THR A 52 -6.24 -20.30 -20.50
N GLY A 53 -4.91 -20.41 -20.33
CA GLY A 53 -3.94 -19.65 -21.12
C GLY A 53 -3.95 -18.13 -20.83
N LYS A 54 -4.57 -17.69 -19.74
CA LYS A 54 -4.70 -16.26 -19.43
C LYS A 54 -3.85 -15.88 -18.23
N GLY A 55 -2.61 -15.50 -18.50
CA GLY A 55 -1.83 -14.66 -17.61
C GLY A 55 -0.96 -15.34 -16.56
N LEU A 56 -0.09 -14.52 -15.98
CA LEU A 56 0.76 -14.85 -14.84
C LEU A 56 -0.09 -14.81 -13.57
N SER A 57 -0.06 -15.89 -12.78
CA SER A 57 -0.66 -15.89 -11.44
C SER A 57 0.43 -15.80 -10.39
N ILE A 58 0.15 -15.06 -9.31
CA ILE A 58 1.10 -14.80 -8.23
C ILE A 58 0.41 -15.10 -6.90
N TYR A 59 1.11 -15.82 -6.03
CA TYR A 59 0.63 -16.28 -4.74
C TYR A 59 1.68 -16.03 -3.66
N LEU A 60 1.20 -15.79 -2.45
CA LEU A 60 1.99 -15.99 -1.24
C LEU A 60 1.73 -17.41 -0.76
N ASP A 61 2.80 -18.12 -0.43
CA ASP A 61 2.76 -19.50 0.02
C ASP A 61 3.42 -19.62 1.39
N ALA A 62 2.68 -20.18 2.33
CA ALA A 62 3.09 -20.36 3.71
C ALA A 62 3.77 -21.72 3.85
N VAL A 63 5.06 -21.69 4.17
CA VAL A 63 5.89 -22.89 4.26
C VAL A 63 5.75 -23.51 5.65
N ASP A 64 5.89 -24.83 5.73
CA ASP A 64 5.97 -25.62 6.96
C ASP A 64 4.81 -25.38 7.96
N ILE A 65 3.58 -25.28 7.46
CA ILE A 65 2.40 -25.30 8.34
C ILE A 65 2.19 -26.73 8.84
N ALA A 66 2.48 -26.95 10.13
CA ALA A 66 2.18 -28.23 10.78
C ALA A 66 0.68 -28.53 10.76
N ASN A 67 0.33 -29.82 10.64
CA ASN A 67 -1.06 -30.28 10.70
C ASN A 67 -1.75 -29.76 11.98
N ALA A 68 -2.98 -29.25 11.83
CA ALA A 68 -3.79 -28.60 12.86
C ALA A 68 -3.32 -27.20 13.33
N LYS A 69 -2.32 -26.57 12.68
CA LYS A 69 -1.99 -25.15 12.90
C LYS A 69 -2.53 -24.29 11.77
N THR A 70 -2.94 -23.07 12.12
CA THR A 70 -3.28 -22.01 11.19
C THR A 70 -2.35 -20.82 11.37
N ARG A 71 -2.23 -20.00 10.34
CA ARG A 71 -1.41 -18.79 10.35
C ARG A 71 -2.16 -17.68 9.63
N SER A 72 -2.46 -16.61 10.33
CA SER A 72 -3.08 -15.42 9.74
C SER A 72 -1.98 -14.49 9.20
N ALA A 73 -2.17 -13.95 7.99
CA ALA A 73 -1.33 -12.88 7.49
C ALA A 73 -2.10 -11.94 6.57
N CYS A 74 -1.69 -10.69 6.60
CA CYS A 74 -2.06 -9.70 5.59
C CYS A 74 -0.87 -9.55 4.67
N PHE A 75 -1.09 -9.25 3.40
CA PHE A 75 0.02 -9.13 2.47
C PHE A 75 -0.31 -8.32 1.22
N LYS A 76 0.72 -7.82 0.56
CA LYS A 76 0.68 -7.21 -0.77
C LYS A 76 1.58 -8.00 -1.70
N LEU A 77 1.08 -8.30 -2.90
CA LEU A 77 1.87 -8.83 -4.00
C LEU A 77 1.93 -7.76 -5.08
N SER A 78 3.13 -7.42 -5.53
CA SER A 78 3.36 -6.40 -6.55
C SER A 78 4.22 -6.95 -7.69
N LEU A 79 3.75 -6.80 -8.92
CA LEU A 79 4.55 -7.01 -10.12
C LEU A 79 5.09 -5.67 -10.59
N ILE A 80 6.40 -5.50 -10.48
CA ILE A 80 7.08 -4.23 -10.73
C ILE A 80 7.07 -3.89 -12.22
N ASN A 81 6.79 -2.63 -12.50
CA ASN A 81 6.97 -2.06 -13.83
C ASN A 81 8.28 -1.26 -13.86
N GLU A 82 9.27 -1.73 -14.63
CA GLU A 82 10.62 -1.15 -14.68
C GLU A 82 10.67 0.16 -15.46
N PHE A 83 9.77 0.37 -16.43
CA PHE A 83 9.70 1.62 -17.19
C PHE A 83 9.03 2.74 -16.40
N CYS A 84 8.05 2.41 -15.56
CA CYS A 84 7.32 3.39 -14.76
C CYS A 84 6.78 2.76 -13.48
N ARG A 85 7.38 3.08 -12.34
CA ARG A 85 6.96 2.56 -11.03
C ARG A 85 5.47 2.78 -10.72
N LYS A 86 4.84 3.84 -11.24
CA LYS A 86 3.40 4.13 -11.08
C LYS A 86 2.48 3.12 -11.78
N LYS A 87 2.99 2.39 -12.79
CA LYS A 87 2.29 1.33 -13.52
C LYS A 87 2.45 -0.06 -12.88
N THR A 88 3.23 -0.18 -11.79
CA THR A 88 3.34 -1.41 -10.99
C THR A 88 1.95 -1.92 -10.63
N LYS A 89 1.70 -3.21 -10.84
CA LYS A 89 0.42 -3.84 -10.50
C LYS A 89 0.54 -4.42 -9.11
N THR A 90 -0.25 -3.90 -8.17
CA THR A 90 -0.26 -4.36 -6.77
C THR A 90 -1.64 -4.85 -6.39
N ARG A 91 -1.70 -5.98 -5.69
CA ARG A 91 -2.92 -6.49 -5.05
C ARG A 91 -2.67 -6.76 -3.58
N THR A 92 -3.62 -6.36 -2.74
CA THR A 92 -3.52 -6.43 -1.28
C THR A 92 -4.57 -7.38 -0.75
N LYS A 93 -4.19 -8.21 0.23
CA LYS A 93 -5.10 -9.02 1.04
C LYS A 93 -4.98 -8.58 2.50
N ASN A 94 -6.09 -8.05 3.05
CA ASN A 94 -6.13 -7.48 4.39
C ASN A 94 -6.16 -8.49 5.53
N ARG A 95 -6.51 -9.77 5.28
CA ARG A 95 -6.32 -10.90 6.18
C ARG A 95 -6.57 -12.20 5.41
N HIS A 96 -5.70 -13.20 5.55
CA HIS A 96 -5.95 -14.55 5.08
C HIS A 96 -5.42 -15.56 6.09
N LEU A 97 -6.24 -16.58 6.36
CA LEU A 97 -5.91 -17.68 7.26
C LEU A 97 -5.33 -18.85 6.46
N PHE A 98 -4.02 -19.01 6.51
CA PHE A 98 -3.31 -20.13 5.92
C PHE A 98 -3.43 -21.37 6.82
N SER A 99 -3.60 -22.54 6.23
CA SER A 99 -3.66 -23.82 6.93
C SER A 99 -2.90 -24.89 6.15
N SER A 100 -2.73 -26.08 6.73
CA SER A 100 -2.14 -27.22 6.02
C SER A 100 -2.92 -27.63 4.77
N GLU A 101 -4.22 -27.30 4.68
CA GLU A 101 -5.07 -27.56 3.53
C GLU A 101 -5.05 -26.40 2.51
N ASN A 102 -4.84 -25.17 3.00
CA ASN A 102 -4.79 -23.95 2.20
C ASN A 102 -3.48 -23.21 2.48
N VAL A 103 -2.37 -23.81 2.04
CA VAL A 103 -1.02 -23.27 2.28
C VAL A 103 -0.72 -22.02 1.45
N LYS A 104 -1.50 -21.74 0.40
CA LYS A 104 -1.27 -20.62 -0.51
C LYS A 104 -2.52 -19.80 -0.80
N PHE A 105 -2.34 -18.49 -0.90
CA PHE A 105 -3.37 -17.56 -1.36
C PHE A 105 -2.77 -16.52 -2.29
N GLY A 106 -3.55 -16.11 -3.27
CA GLY A 106 -3.09 -15.20 -4.30
C GLY A 106 -4.15 -14.97 -5.34
N TYR A 107 -3.70 -14.50 -6.49
CA TYR A 107 -4.60 -14.07 -7.54
C TYR A 107 -4.33 -14.86 -8.81
N LYS A 108 -5.31 -15.70 -9.14
CA LYS A 108 -5.41 -16.32 -10.47
C LYS A 108 -5.51 -15.19 -11.50
N SER A 109 -4.67 -15.24 -12.54
CA SER A 109 -4.58 -14.17 -13.55
C SER A 109 -4.27 -12.79 -12.93
N PHE A 110 -3.13 -12.68 -12.24
CA PHE A 110 -2.66 -11.42 -11.66
C PHE A 110 -2.51 -10.34 -12.73
N ILE A 111 -1.96 -10.73 -13.90
CA ILE A 111 -1.80 -9.92 -15.12
C ILE A 111 -2.03 -10.83 -16.34
N SER A 112 -2.60 -10.30 -17.43
CA SER A 112 -2.80 -11.09 -18.66
C SER A 112 -1.47 -11.36 -19.37
N SER A 113 -1.41 -12.43 -20.17
CA SER A 113 -0.19 -12.78 -20.92
C SER A 113 0.17 -11.69 -21.92
N ASP A 114 -0.82 -11.11 -22.62
CA ASP A 114 -0.61 -10.04 -23.58
C ASP A 114 -0.05 -8.77 -22.92
N GLU A 115 -0.55 -8.44 -21.73
CA GLU A 115 -0.05 -7.27 -20.99
C GLU A 115 1.35 -7.54 -20.43
N PHE A 116 1.61 -8.75 -19.93
CA PHE A 116 2.86 -9.12 -19.28
C PHE A 116 4.03 -9.30 -20.26
N LEU A 117 3.80 -10.04 -21.36
CA LEU A 117 4.84 -10.38 -22.33
C LEU A 117 5.12 -9.27 -23.35
N SER A 118 4.26 -8.24 -23.42
CA SER A 118 4.47 -7.11 -24.31
C SER A 118 5.74 -6.33 -23.93
N PRO A 119 6.73 -6.20 -24.83
CA PRO A 119 7.99 -5.53 -24.53
C PRO A 119 7.82 -4.04 -24.24
N ASN A 120 6.69 -3.44 -24.65
CA ASN A 120 6.40 -2.02 -24.45
C ASN A 120 5.72 -1.72 -23.10
N ASN A 121 5.30 -2.76 -22.37
CA ASN A 121 4.54 -2.58 -21.13
C ASN A 121 5.42 -2.51 -19.89
N GLY A 122 6.68 -2.95 -19.93
CA GLY A 122 7.66 -2.74 -18.87
C GLY A 122 7.56 -3.68 -17.67
N PHE A 123 6.79 -4.77 -17.75
CA PHE A 123 6.70 -5.80 -16.70
C PHE A 123 7.68 -6.96 -16.87
N LEU A 124 8.12 -7.20 -18.11
CA LEU A 124 9.17 -8.14 -18.47
C LEU A 124 10.19 -7.38 -19.33
N VAL A 125 11.34 -7.04 -18.76
CA VAL A 125 12.41 -6.27 -19.42
C VAL A 125 13.66 -7.13 -19.42
N ASP A 126 14.33 -7.25 -20.56
CA ASP A 126 15.53 -8.09 -20.71
C ASP A 126 15.32 -9.53 -20.18
N ASN A 127 14.17 -10.12 -20.54
CA ASN A 127 13.76 -11.45 -20.08
C ASN A 127 13.69 -11.61 -18.56
N THR A 128 13.53 -10.50 -17.84
CA THR A 128 13.56 -10.43 -16.38
C THR A 128 12.31 -9.74 -15.85
N CYS A 129 11.70 -10.32 -14.83
CA CYS A 129 10.60 -9.69 -14.10
C CYS A 129 10.85 -9.67 -12.60
N THR A 130 10.32 -8.64 -11.92
CA THR A 130 10.52 -8.45 -10.48
C THR A 130 9.17 -8.48 -9.77
N ILE A 131 9.04 -9.36 -8.78
CA ILE A 131 7.86 -9.49 -7.94
C ILE A 131 8.24 -9.16 -6.50
N VAL A 132 7.40 -8.37 -5.83
CA VAL A 132 7.59 -7.97 -4.43
C VAL A 132 6.44 -8.47 -3.59
N ALA A 133 6.76 -9.17 -2.51
CA ALA A 133 5.81 -9.51 -1.45
C ALA A 133 6.06 -8.63 -0.23
N GLU A 134 5.02 -7.99 0.30
CA GLU A 134 5.05 -7.33 1.61
C GLU A 134 4.09 -8.09 2.52
N VAL A 135 4.59 -8.70 3.59
CA VAL A 135 3.78 -9.50 4.53
C VAL A 135 3.74 -8.79 5.88
N PHE A 136 2.54 -8.61 6.41
CA PHE A 136 2.24 -7.94 7.68
C PHE A 136 1.85 -9.05 8.67
N GLY A 137 2.69 -9.30 9.67
CA GLY A 137 2.45 -10.36 10.65
C GLY A 137 1.45 -9.94 11.73
N TYR A 138 0.40 -10.73 11.92
CA TYR A 138 -0.44 -10.73 13.13
C TYR A 138 -0.06 -11.94 13.99
N ASP A 139 0.12 -11.74 15.28
CA ASP A 139 0.32 -12.82 16.24
C ASP A 139 -1.04 -13.17 16.85
N ASP A 140 -1.78 -14.07 16.21
CA ASP A 140 -3.08 -14.53 16.70
C ASP A 140 -2.88 -15.52 17.85
N GLN A 141 -3.00 -15.03 19.08
CA GLN A 141 -3.60 -15.79 20.17
C GLN A 141 -4.96 -15.18 20.53
N ASN A 142 -5.98 -15.41 19.71
CA ASN A 142 -7.29 -15.85 20.19
C ASN A 142 -8.20 -16.30 19.06
N THR A 143 -8.97 -17.34 19.35
CA THR A 143 -9.90 -18.05 18.48
C THR A 143 -11.17 -17.25 18.15
N ASP A 144 -11.67 -17.49 16.93
CA ASP A 144 -13.06 -17.42 16.45
C ASP A 144 -13.91 -16.18 16.76
N THR A 145 -14.26 -15.43 15.72
CA THR A 145 -15.65 -15.38 15.24
C THR A 145 -15.68 -15.06 13.74
N ASN A 146 -16.67 -15.66 13.08
CA ASN A 146 -17.14 -15.36 11.73
C ASN A 146 -17.31 -13.85 11.56
N ASP A 147 -17.08 -13.35 10.34
CA ASP A 147 -18.00 -12.40 9.71
C ASP A 147 -17.78 -12.45 8.20
N ASP A 148 -18.93 -12.51 7.53
CA ASP A 148 -19.15 -12.74 6.11
C ASP A 148 -18.65 -11.60 5.23
N ASP A 149 -18.62 -11.89 3.93
CA ASP A 149 -18.46 -10.94 2.85
C ASP A 149 -19.39 -9.73 3.03
N GLU A 150 -18.82 -8.52 3.13
CA GLU A 150 -19.44 -7.33 2.55
C GLU A 150 -18.38 -6.44 1.88
N GLU A 151 -18.47 -6.38 0.55
CA GLU A 151 -18.13 -5.18 -0.21
C GLU A 151 -18.99 -4.05 0.32
N HIS A 152 -18.37 -3.01 0.89
CA HIS A 152 -19.07 -1.76 1.13
C HIS A 152 -18.32 -0.57 0.52
N ASP A 153 -19.02 0.00 -0.46
CA ASP A 153 -18.97 1.39 -0.86
C ASP A 153 -19.21 2.30 0.34
N ASP A 154 -18.46 3.40 0.43
CA ASP A 154 -18.79 4.52 1.33
C ASP A 154 -19.03 5.77 0.49
N GLU A 155 -20.33 6.05 0.31
CA GLU A 155 -20.89 7.38 0.13
C GLU A 155 -20.82 8.21 1.42
N ASN A 156 -20.75 9.52 1.25
CA ASN A 156 -20.83 10.54 2.28
C ASN A 156 -22.15 10.50 3.05
N THR A 157 -22.08 10.80 4.35
CA THR A 157 -23.01 11.74 5.00
C THR A 157 -22.32 12.50 6.13
N ASP A 158 -22.32 13.83 6.00
CA ASP A 158 -22.13 14.78 7.09
C ASP A 158 -23.23 14.57 8.15
N THR A 159 -22.82 14.60 9.43
CA THR A 159 -23.56 15.32 10.47
C THR A 159 -22.55 15.76 11.52
N ASN A 160 -22.53 17.06 11.79
CA ASN A 160 -21.97 17.63 13.01
C ASN A 160 -22.75 17.06 14.20
N ASP A 161 -22.09 16.89 15.34
CA ASP A 161 -22.49 17.56 16.57
C ASP A 161 -21.36 17.42 17.60
N ASP A 162 -21.19 18.52 18.33
CA ASP A 162 -20.26 18.77 19.43
C ASP A 162 -20.46 17.75 20.58
N ASP A 163 -19.38 17.46 21.31
CA ASP A 163 -19.37 17.62 22.77
C ASP A 163 -17.98 17.34 23.35
N ASP A 164 -17.68 18.12 24.38
CA ASP A 164 -16.46 18.24 25.15
C ASP A 164 -15.94 16.93 25.76
N GLU A 165 -14.62 16.83 26.00
CA GLU A 165 -14.08 16.50 27.34
C GLU A 165 -12.53 16.48 27.37
N GLU A 166 -12.01 17.44 28.15
CA GLU A 166 -10.86 17.40 29.07
C GLU A 166 -9.42 17.33 28.53
N GLU A 167 -8.78 18.50 28.52
CA GLU A 167 -7.33 18.68 28.60
C GLU A 167 -6.84 18.30 30.00
N GLU A 168 -6.05 17.24 30.11
CA GLU A 168 -5.29 16.92 31.32
C GLU A 168 -4.03 17.80 31.35
N GLU A 169 -3.95 18.68 32.35
CA GLU A 169 -2.78 19.50 32.65
C GLU A 169 -1.58 18.62 33.08
N ASP A 170 -0.43 18.81 32.44
CA ASP A 170 0.82 18.14 32.79
C ASP A 170 1.31 18.58 34.19
N ASP A 171 1.20 17.67 35.17
CA ASP A 171 1.83 17.76 36.49
C ASP A 171 3.37 17.71 36.37
N ASP A 172 4.00 18.86 36.57
CA ASP A 172 5.44 19.10 36.65
C ASP A 172 6.03 18.52 37.97
N SER A 173 6.02 17.19 38.09
CA SER A 173 6.77 16.48 39.12
C SER A 173 7.90 15.64 38.49
N PRO A 174 9.14 15.71 39.01
CA PRO A 174 10.26 14.99 38.41
C PRO A 174 10.04 13.48 38.55
N LYS A 175 9.69 12.81 37.45
CA LYS A 175 9.82 11.35 37.35
C LYS A 175 11.28 11.05 37.64
N ASP A 176 11.56 10.31 38.71
CA ASP A 176 12.91 9.85 39.06
C ASP A 176 13.48 9.06 37.86
N THR A 177 14.17 9.76 36.96
CA THR A 177 14.74 9.18 35.75
C THR A 177 15.90 8.30 36.15
N VAL A 178 15.65 7.01 36.30
CA VAL A 178 16.67 6.03 36.66
C VAL A 178 17.68 5.91 35.51
N LEU A 179 18.86 6.51 35.69
CA LEU A 179 19.97 6.42 34.76
C LEU A 179 20.78 5.14 34.99
N VAL A 180 20.89 4.32 33.96
CA VAL A 180 21.59 3.03 33.96
C VAL A 180 22.88 3.14 33.15
N ASP A 181 23.93 2.44 33.58
CA ASP A 181 25.16 2.32 32.79
C ASP A 181 24.87 1.56 31.48
N PHE A 182 25.21 2.19 30.36
CA PHE A 182 25.08 1.60 29.05
C PHE A 182 26.45 1.23 28.49
N LYS A 183 26.75 -0.07 28.57
CA LYS A 183 27.96 -0.71 28.01
C LYS A 183 29.28 -0.06 28.47
N GLY A 184 29.30 0.56 29.66
CA GLY A 184 30.45 1.30 30.20
C GLY A 184 30.81 2.57 29.41
N LEU A 185 29.90 3.08 28.56
CA LEU A 185 30.14 4.27 27.73
C LEU A 185 29.52 5.55 28.30
N CYS A 186 28.35 5.43 28.95
CA CYS A 186 27.53 6.55 29.41
C CYS A 186 26.41 6.08 30.36
N ARG A 187 25.76 7.03 31.05
CA ARG A 187 24.53 6.78 31.82
C ARG A 187 23.33 7.32 31.06
N ILE A 188 22.36 6.46 30.76
CA ILE A 188 21.17 6.83 29.96
C ILE A 188 19.89 6.38 30.66
N GLU A 189 18.77 6.99 30.30
CA GLU A 189 17.47 6.66 30.86
C GLU A 189 17.10 5.20 30.58
N LYS A 190 16.60 4.50 31.60
CA LYS A 190 16.27 3.07 31.54
C LYS A 190 15.33 2.72 30.38
N GLU A 191 14.43 3.62 30.02
CA GLU A 191 13.48 3.44 28.91
C GLU A 191 14.17 3.32 27.54
N PHE A 192 15.31 3.99 27.35
CA PHE A 192 16.08 3.91 26.11
C PHE A 192 16.98 2.69 26.07
N VAL A 193 17.43 2.18 27.23
CA VAL A 193 18.40 1.07 27.32
C VAL A 193 17.96 -0.13 26.51
N GLN A 194 16.72 -0.60 26.66
CA GLN A 194 16.25 -1.79 25.94
C GLN A 194 16.22 -1.59 24.42
N LEU A 195 15.85 -0.39 23.95
CA LEU A 195 15.82 -0.06 22.53
C LEU A 195 17.25 0.01 21.97
N LEU A 196 18.13 0.70 22.68
CA LEU A 196 19.53 0.87 22.30
C LEU A 196 20.29 -0.45 22.34
N GLU A 197 20.05 -1.31 23.33
CA GLU A 197 20.62 -2.66 23.40
C GLU A 197 20.22 -3.49 22.19
N LYS A 198 18.93 -3.47 21.81
CA LYS A 198 18.43 -4.19 20.64
C LYS A 198 19.08 -3.69 19.35
N VAL A 199 19.19 -2.37 19.16
CA VAL A 199 19.80 -1.78 17.97
C VAL A 199 21.31 -2.06 17.94
N CYS A 200 22.01 -1.83 19.04
CA CYS A 200 23.46 -2.05 19.13
C CYS A 200 23.86 -3.53 19.05
N SER A 201 22.95 -4.46 19.34
CA SER A 201 23.18 -5.90 19.11
C SER A 201 23.15 -6.25 17.62
N ARG A 202 22.29 -5.57 16.84
CA ARG A 202 22.23 -5.71 15.38
C ARG A 202 23.30 -4.90 14.66
N ARG A 203 23.76 -3.81 15.27
CA ARG A 203 24.72 -2.85 14.72
C ARG A 203 25.82 -2.56 15.76
N PRO A 204 26.78 -3.49 15.97
CA PRO A 204 27.84 -3.32 16.97
C PRO A 204 28.75 -2.12 16.70
N ASN A 205 28.88 -1.71 15.43
CA ASN A 205 29.66 -0.56 14.99
C ASN A 205 29.28 0.76 15.69
N LEU A 206 28.01 0.93 16.08
CA LEU A 206 27.54 2.13 16.81
C LEU A 206 28.27 2.31 18.15
N VAL A 207 28.44 1.21 18.88
CA VAL A 207 29.13 1.18 20.18
C VAL A 207 30.65 1.23 19.98
N GLU A 208 31.15 0.51 19.00
CA GLU A 208 32.59 0.41 18.73
C GLU A 208 33.19 1.75 18.27
N SER A 209 32.45 2.52 17.45
CA SER A 209 32.85 3.86 17.01
C SER A 209 33.07 4.80 18.19
N HIS A 210 32.12 4.85 19.12
CA HIS A 210 32.21 5.70 20.31
C HIS A 210 33.30 5.25 21.28
N ARG A 211 33.56 3.94 21.36
CA ARG A 211 34.68 3.40 22.16
C ARG A 211 36.04 3.76 21.55
N LYS A 212 36.18 3.73 20.22
CA LYS A 212 37.44 4.06 19.51
C LYS A 212 37.77 5.55 19.54
N ARG A 213 36.76 6.40 19.53
CA ARG A 213 36.93 7.86 19.44
C ARG A 213 37.30 8.54 20.77
N ASN A 214 37.37 7.80 21.89
CA ASN A 214 37.65 8.34 23.24
C ASN A 214 36.79 9.56 23.59
N MET A 215 35.52 9.55 23.18
CA MET A 215 34.61 10.67 23.44
C MET A 215 34.34 10.82 24.95
N SER A 216 34.09 12.04 25.40
CA SER A 216 33.76 12.30 26.81
C SER A 216 32.47 11.58 27.19
N GLN A 217 32.34 11.24 28.48
CA GLN A 217 31.12 10.62 29.00
C GLN A 217 29.88 11.44 28.66
N LYS A 218 29.92 12.77 28.87
CA LYS A 218 28.81 13.68 28.53
C LYS A 218 28.44 13.66 27.05
N PHE A 219 29.44 13.55 26.16
CA PHE A 219 29.17 13.45 24.74
C PHE A 219 28.48 12.12 24.39
N ASN A 220 28.94 11.01 24.98
CA ASN A 220 28.30 9.72 24.81
C ASN A 220 26.87 9.70 25.37
N GLU A 221 26.64 10.32 26.54
CA GLU A 221 25.31 10.49 27.13
C GLU A 221 24.38 11.21 26.17
N TRP A 222 24.79 12.36 25.64
CA TRP A 222 23.99 13.09 24.64
C TRP A 222 23.75 12.26 23.38
N SER A 223 24.79 11.66 22.82
CA SER A 223 24.74 10.85 21.60
C SER A 223 23.72 9.70 21.68
N PHE A 224 23.83 8.89 22.74
CA PHE A 224 22.96 7.73 22.92
C PHE A 224 21.56 8.14 23.43
N THR A 225 21.44 9.26 24.15
CA THR A 225 20.12 9.80 24.53
C THR A 225 19.35 10.29 23.32
N THR A 226 19.97 11.09 22.44
CA THR A 226 19.33 11.56 21.20
C THR A 226 18.94 10.38 20.30
N LEU A 227 19.84 9.39 20.13
CA LEU A 227 19.49 8.16 19.41
C LEU A 227 18.32 7.42 20.08
N GLY A 228 18.32 7.32 21.40
CA GLY A 228 17.24 6.71 22.19
C GLY A 228 15.90 7.39 21.97
N LYS A 229 15.87 8.73 21.99
CA LYS A 229 14.68 9.55 21.73
C LYS A 229 14.13 9.33 20.32
N VAL A 230 14.98 9.35 19.29
CA VAL A 230 14.55 9.04 17.91
C VAL A 230 13.94 7.63 17.82
N LEU A 231 14.59 6.64 18.43
CA LEU A 231 14.10 5.25 18.41
C LEU A 231 12.78 5.08 19.16
N GLN A 232 12.63 5.75 20.31
CA GLN A 232 11.39 5.73 21.07
C GLN A 232 10.28 6.41 20.29
N PHE A 233 10.54 7.59 19.72
CA PHE A 233 9.59 8.34 18.89
C PHE A 233 9.06 7.47 17.76
N LEU A 234 9.95 6.86 16.96
CA LEU A 234 9.55 6.00 15.84
C LEU A 234 8.81 4.72 16.29
N LYS A 235 9.00 4.28 17.54
CA LYS A 235 8.32 3.11 18.10
C LYS A 235 6.94 3.45 18.64
N THR A 236 6.76 4.62 19.23
CA THR A 236 5.54 4.96 19.98
C THR A 236 4.53 5.75 19.15
N LYS A 237 5.00 6.66 18.29
CA LYS A 237 4.14 7.54 17.50
C LYS A 237 3.49 6.77 16.35
N LYS A 238 2.18 6.96 16.21
CA LYS A 238 1.35 6.35 15.17
C LYS A 238 1.19 7.30 13.98
N VAL A 239 0.64 6.77 12.89
CA VAL A 239 0.31 7.56 11.68
C VAL A 239 -0.53 8.79 12.01
N LYS A 240 -1.52 8.65 12.91
CA LYS A 240 -2.37 9.77 13.36
C LYS A 240 -1.57 10.87 14.08
N ASP A 241 -0.57 10.49 14.86
CA ASP A 241 0.26 11.45 15.62
C ASP A 241 1.16 12.23 14.64
N MET A 242 1.63 11.57 13.58
CA MET A 242 2.39 12.19 12.49
C MET A 242 1.56 13.11 11.58
N MET A 243 0.24 13.19 11.75
CA MET A 243 -0.57 14.20 11.05
C MET A 243 -0.44 15.59 11.69
N ASN A 244 0.04 15.65 12.94
CA ASN A 244 0.34 16.91 13.63
C ASN A 244 1.72 17.44 13.18
N ASP A 245 1.77 18.73 12.80
CA ASP A 245 3.00 19.39 12.38
C ASP A 245 4.04 19.46 13.50
N ASP A 246 3.61 19.52 14.77
CA ASP A 246 4.54 19.61 15.90
C ASP A 246 5.27 18.29 16.16
N ALA A 247 4.60 17.15 15.97
CA ALA A 247 5.26 15.84 16.04
C ALA A 247 6.29 15.67 14.91
N CYS A 248 5.98 16.15 13.70
CA CYS A 248 6.94 16.17 12.59
C CYS A 248 8.16 17.06 12.91
N LYS A 249 7.94 18.25 13.48
CA LYS A 249 9.04 19.14 13.91
C LYS A 249 9.89 18.51 14.99
N GLU A 250 9.28 17.89 16.01
CA GLU A 250 9.99 17.20 17.09
C GLU A 250 10.93 16.12 16.52
N LEU A 251 10.41 15.24 15.66
CA LEU A 251 11.22 14.21 15.02
C LEU A 251 12.34 14.81 14.15
N GLN A 252 12.04 15.89 13.43
CA GLN A 252 13.03 16.58 12.60
C GLN A 252 14.16 17.16 13.45
N TYR A 253 13.86 17.86 14.56
CA TYR A 253 14.87 18.40 15.46
C TYR A 253 15.74 17.30 16.08
N LEU A 254 15.11 16.21 16.54
CA LEU A 254 15.85 15.06 17.09
C LEU A 254 16.77 14.42 16.05
N TRP A 255 16.35 14.37 14.79
CA TRP A 255 17.18 13.86 13.70
C TRP A 255 18.34 14.79 13.36
N GLU A 256 18.10 16.11 13.30
CA GLU A 256 19.15 17.12 13.08
C GLU A 256 20.20 17.10 14.22
N GLU A 257 19.77 16.96 15.47
CA GLU A 257 20.67 16.73 16.61
C GLU A 257 21.48 15.43 16.44
N LEU A 258 20.84 14.36 15.98
CA LEU A 258 21.50 13.08 15.77
C LEU A 258 22.50 13.13 14.60
N GLU A 259 22.27 13.94 13.56
CA GLU A 259 23.21 14.12 12.45
C GLU A 259 24.49 14.87 12.88
N ILE A 260 24.40 15.75 13.90
CA ILE A 260 25.57 16.36 14.54
C ILE A 260 26.41 15.28 15.24
N VAL A 261 25.74 14.29 15.83
CA VAL A 261 26.37 13.10 16.39
C VAL A 261 26.83 12.20 15.23
N LYS A 262 28.07 12.36 14.80
CA LYS A 262 28.66 11.62 13.66
C LYS A 262 28.81 10.10 13.89
N PHE A 263 27.75 9.35 14.15
CA PHE A 263 27.76 7.89 14.10
C PHE A 263 28.21 7.44 12.70
N ASP A 264 29.02 6.38 12.60
CA ASP A 264 29.64 5.97 11.34
C ASP A 264 28.61 5.51 10.27
N ASP A 265 27.45 5.01 10.68
CA ASP A 265 26.38 4.59 9.76
C ASP A 265 24.99 4.66 10.43
N LEU A 266 24.18 5.63 9.97
CA LEU A 266 22.76 5.78 10.32
C LEU A 266 21.84 5.74 9.09
N SER A 267 22.33 5.25 7.94
CA SER A 267 21.56 5.17 6.70
C SER A 267 20.24 4.40 6.89
N TRP A 268 20.31 3.31 7.65
CA TRP A 268 19.16 2.48 7.99
C TRP A 268 18.08 3.22 8.80
N LEU A 269 18.47 4.20 9.63
CA LEU A 269 17.53 4.96 10.46
C LEU A 269 16.96 6.15 9.68
N LYS A 270 17.78 6.73 8.81
CA LYS A 270 17.40 7.85 7.94
C LYS A 270 16.15 7.55 7.12
N GLU A 271 16.09 6.38 6.49
CA GLU A 271 14.92 5.99 5.68
C GLU A 271 13.63 5.92 6.52
N HIS A 272 13.72 5.47 7.77
CA HIS A 272 12.56 5.41 8.67
C HIS A 272 12.11 6.80 9.12
N VAL A 273 13.06 7.70 9.42
CA VAL A 273 12.77 9.09 9.78
C VAL A 273 12.14 9.84 8.61
N GLU A 274 12.73 9.75 7.42
CA GLU A 274 12.18 10.38 6.21
C GLU A 274 10.79 9.83 5.87
N SER A 275 10.57 8.52 6.02
CA SER A 275 9.25 7.92 5.83
C SER A 275 8.22 8.43 6.84
N ALA A 276 8.61 8.62 8.09
CA ALA A 276 7.71 9.14 9.13
C ALA A 276 7.36 10.61 8.87
N LEU A 277 8.35 11.45 8.55
CA LEU A 277 8.15 12.86 8.18
C LEU A 277 7.30 13.02 6.92
N GLY A 278 7.39 12.06 5.99
CA GLY A 278 6.58 12.03 4.76
C GLY A 278 5.14 11.55 4.95
N MET A 279 4.76 11.05 6.13
CA MET A 279 3.51 10.34 6.36
C MET A 279 2.27 11.21 6.10
N LYS A 280 2.28 12.47 6.55
CA LYS A 280 1.19 13.43 6.31
C LYS A 280 0.89 13.59 4.83
N ASN A 281 1.91 13.92 4.04
CA ASN A 281 1.81 14.07 2.59
C ASN A 281 1.34 12.77 1.91
N TYR A 282 1.79 11.61 2.39
CA TYR A 282 1.39 10.31 1.87
C TYR A 282 -0.12 10.06 2.08
N MET A 283 -0.62 10.31 3.29
CA MET A 283 -2.03 10.13 3.65
C MET A 283 -2.94 11.10 2.88
N GLU A 284 -2.57 12.38 2.79
CA GLU A 284 -3.31 13.38 2.02
C GLU A 284 -3.45 12.98 0.53
N ARG A 285 -2.36 12.47 -0.07
CA ARG A 285 -2.39 11.94 -1.44
C ARG A 285 -3.31 10.73 -1.54
N GLY A 286 -3.29 9.82 -0.56
CA GLY A 286 -4.18 8.66 -0.50
C GLY A 286 -5.66 9.06 -0.50
N MET A 287 -6.04 10.01 0.35
CA MET A 287 -7.40 10.55 0.40
C MET A 287 -7.81 11.19 -0.94
N LYS A 288 -6.92 11.98 -1.55
CA LYS A 288 -7.17 12.59 -2.86
C LYS A 288 -7.39 11.53 -3.94
N VAL A 289 -6.62 10.44 -3.93
CA VAL A 289 -6.79 9.33 -4.88
C VAL A 289 -8.13 8.61 -4.66
N LYS A 290 -8.53 8.33 -3.41
CA LYS A 290 -9.83 7.68 -3.12
C LYS A 290 -10.98 8.51 -3.68
N ARG A 291 -11.00 9.83 -3.40
CA ARG A 291 -11.99 10.77 -3.95
C ARG A 291 -11.99 10.82 -5.47
N LEU A 292 -10.82 10.95 -6.10
CA LEU A 292 -10.73 11.01 -7.56
C LEU A 292 -11.21 9.72 -8.23
N LYS A 293 -10.94 8.55 -7.64
CA LYS A 293 -11.46 7.27 -8.13
C LYS A 293 -12.98 7.23 -8.09
N GLY A 294 -13.60 7.68 -6.99
CA GLY A 294 -15.07 7.81 -6.90
C GLY A 294 -15.64 8.68 -8.02
N ASN A 295 -15.03 9.84 -8.26
CA ASN A 295 -15.45 10.74 -9.34
C ASN A 295 -15.34 10.10 -10.74
N VAL A 296 -14.28 9.31 -10.97
CA VAL A 296 -14.11 8.59 -12.25
C VAL A 296 -15.24 7.57 -12.45
N VAL A 297 -15.55 6.77 -11.44
CA VAL A 297 -16.64 5.77 -11.51
C VAL A 297 -17.99 6.43 -11.79
N ALA A 298 -18.30 7.54 -11.10
CA ALA A 298 -19.53 8.30 -11.32
C ALA A 298 -19.64 8.82 -12.76
N LEU A 299 -18.58 9.46 -13.28
CA LEU A 299 -18.54 9.97 -14.65
C LEU A 299 -18.62 8.85 -15.70
N GLU A 300 -17.98 7.70 -15.46
CA GLU A 300 -18.10 6.53 -16.33
C GLU A 300 -19.55 6.03 -16.39
N GLY A 301 -20.27 6.06 -15.26
CA GLY A 301 -21.70 5.76 -15.19
C GLY A 301 -22.55 6.75 -16.00
N GLU A 302 -22.30 8.05 -15.85
CA GLU A 302 -22.98 9.10 -16.64
C GLU A 302 -22.74 8.95 -18.15
N VAL A 303 -21.49 8.67 -18.55
CA VAL A 303 -21.13 8.42 -19.95
C VAL A 303 -21.90 7.23 -20.50
N LYS A 304 -22.07 6.15 -19.71
CA LYS A 304 -22.84 4.98 -20.12
C LYS A 304 -24.32 5.34 -20.31
N SER A 305 -24.92 6.06 -19.37
CA SER A 305 -26.32 6.53 -19.46
C SER A 305 -26.56 7.43 -20.67
N LEU A 306 -25.65 8.38 -20.93
CA LEU A 306 -25.75 9.27 -22.09
C LEU A 306 -25.62 8.52 -23.42
N LYS A 307 -24.74 7.51 -23.50
CA LYS A 307 -24.64 6.65 -24.69
C LYS A 307 -25.95 5.92 -24.98
N GLU A 308 -26.62 5.39 -23.96
CA GLU A 308 -27.92 4.72 -24.12
C GLU A 308 -28.99 5.70 -24.63
N LYS A 309 -29.05 6.91 -24.06
CA LYS A 309 -29.96 7.97 -24.55
C LYS A 309 -29.66 8.39 -25.98
N MET A 310 -28.38 8.48 -26.36
CA MET A 310 -27.95 8.83 -27.72
C MET A 310 -28.42 7.79 -28.75
N ILE A 311 -28.30 6.49 -28.43
CA ILE A 311 -28.79 5.41 -29.30
C ILE A 311 -30.30 5.54 -29.56
N VAL A 312 -31.08 5.91 -28.53
CA VAL A 312 -32.52 6.12 -28.68
C VAL A 312 -32.80 7.33 -29.57
N ALA A 313 -32.16 8.47 -29.29
CA ALA A 313 -32.33 9.68 -30.09
C ALA A 313 -31.93 9.50 -31.57
N GLU A 314 -30.86 8.76 -31.85
CA GLU A 314 -30.44 8.42 -33.21
C GLU A 314 -31.48 7.58 -33.95
N ARG A 315 -32.10 6.59 -33.26
CA ARG A 315 -33.19 5.78 -33.82
C ARG A 315 -34.41 6.62 -34.13
N ASP A 316 -34.79 7.52 -33.22
CA ASP A 316 -35.97 8.37 -33.39
C ASP A 316 -35.76 9.38 -34.53
N LEU A 317 -34.56 9.95 -34.63
CA LEU A 317 -34.15 10.83 -35.75
C LEU A 317 -34.26 10.10 -37.10
N GLU A 318 -33.74 8.87 -37.17
CA GLU A 318 -33.78 8.05 -38.38
C GLU A 318 -35.23 7.70 -38.78
N LYS A 319 -36.10 7.42 -37.80
CA LYS A 319 -37.52 7.20 -38.05
C LYS A 319 -38.20 8.46 -38.61
N ALA A 320 -37.99 9.61 -37.99
CA ALA A 320 -38.56 10.88 -38.44
C ALA A 320 -38.10 11.25 -39.86
N ARG A 321 -36.83 11.00 -40.20
CA ARG A 321 -36.31 11.18 -41.57
C ARG A 321 -37.05 10.32 -42.58
N ARG A 322 -37.32 9.05 -42.27
CA ARG A 322 -38.09 8.17 -43.17
C ARG A 322 -39.54 8.60 -43.34
N GLU A 323 -40.16 9.12 -42.28
CA GLU A 323 -41.53 9.65 -42.34
C GLU A 323 -41.58 10.91 -43.21
N LEU A 324 -40.61 11.82 -43.07
CA LEU A 324 -40.51 13.03 -43.89
C LEU A 324 -40.39 12.70 -45.38
N VAL A 325 -39.50 11.78 -45.77
CA VAL A 325 -39.32 11.38 -47.18
C VAL A 325 -40.62 10.86 -47.79
N LYS A 326 -41.40 10.08 -47.03
CA LYS A 326 -42.70 9.57 -47.51
C LYS A 326 -43.71 10.68 -47.75
N GLU A 327 -43.73 11.70 -46.89
CA GLU A 327 -44.65 12.82 -47.04
C GLU A 327 -44.26 13.72 -48.23
N GLU A 328 -42.96 13.93 -48.43
CA GLU A 328 -42.43 14.67 -49.59
C GLU A 328 -42.75 13.98 -50.92
N GLU A 329 -42.67 12.64 -51.00
CA GLU A 329 -43.04 11.89 -52.21
C GLU A 329 -44.55 11.99 -52.55
N GLY A 330 -45.40 12.19 -51.54
CA GLY A 330 -46.85 12.37 -51.71
C GLY A 330 -47.27 13.82 -51.99
N TYR A 331 -46.37 14.79 -51.78
CA TYR A 331 -46.69 16.20 -51.88
C TYR A 331 -46.42 16.74 -53.29
N VAL A 332 -47.50 16.99 -54.03
CA VAL A 332 -47.45 17.80 -55.27
C VAL A 332 -47.77 19.24 -54.89
N ALA A 333 -46.77 20.11 -54.96
CA ALA A 333 -46.96 21.55 -54.81
C ALA A 333 -47.92 22.03 -55.90
N ARG A 334 -49.13 22.46 -55.51
CA ARG A 334 -50.03 23.18 -56.41
C ARG A 334 -49.69 24.65 -56.34
N ASP A 335 -49.15 25.18 -57.43
CA ASP A 335 -49.01 26.61 -57.59
C ASP A 335 -50.41 27.20 -57.84
N LEU A 336 -50.91 28.01 -56.90
CA LEU A 336 -52.20 28.70 -57.02
C LEU A 336 -52.23 29.65 -58.23
N ASN A 337 -51.07 30.03 -58.78
CA ASN A 337 -51.01 30.86 -59.98
C ASN A 337 -51.33 30.12 -61.28
N ASP A 338 -51.34 28.78 -61.29
CA ASP A 338 -51.73 27.98 -62.47
C ASP A 338 -53.26 27.86 -62.62
N GLU A 339 -54.03 27.90 -61.53
CA GLU A 339 -55.50 27.82 -61.57
C GLU A 339 -56.17 29.17 -61.91
N LEU A 340 -55.54 30.31 -61.55
CA LEU A 340 -56.05 31.65 -61.87
C LEU A 340 -55.90 32.06 -63.34
N ALA A 341 -55.08 31.35 -64.12
CA ALA A 341 -54.92 31.60 -65.55
C ALA A 341 -56.05 31.02 -66.43
N CYS A 342 -56.89 30.12 -65.89
CA CYS A 342 -57.98 29.47 -66.64
C CYS A 342 -59.38 30.09 -66.43
N GLU A 343 -59.57 31.02 -65.49
CA GLU A 343 -60.90 31.63 -65.22
C GLU A 343 -61.00 33.13 -65.56
N ILE A 344 -59.94 33.79 -66.08
CA ILE A 344 -59.92 35.25 -66.36
C ILE A 344 -59.70 35.62 -67.85
N LEU A 345 -59.66 34.67 -68.78
CA LEU A 345 -59.70 34.94 -70.24
C LEU A 345 -61.03 34.49 -70.84
#